data_AF-A0A1G9XK83-F1
#
_entry.id   AF-A0A1G9XK83-F1
#
_cell.length_a   1.000
_cell.length_b   1.000
_cell.length_c   1.000
_cell.angle_alpha   90.00
_cell.angle_beta   90.00
_cell.angle_gamma   90.00
#
_symmetry.space_group_name_H-M   'P 1'
#
loop_
_entity.id
_entity.type
_entity.pdbx_description
1 polymer ?
#
loop_
_entity_poly.entity_id
_entity_poly.type
_entity_poly.pdbx_seq_one_letter_code
_entity_poly.pdbx_strand_id
1 'polypeptide(L)' 'MILSHQLTPDEKEKVRQLKKKINSSISADERKDYETQLISLMERIFIRYKLQRRNEL' A
#
# COMPACT_ATOMS: atom_id res chain seq x y z
N MET A 1 1.63 -9.19 -12.68
CA MET A 1 2.09 -8.65 -11.39
C MET A 1 2.94 -7.40 -11.64
N ILE A 2 2.34 -6.19 -11.66
CA ILE A 2 3.07 -4.95 -12.08
C ILE A 2 3.62 -4.16 -10.86
N LEU A 3 3.15 -4.43 -9.65
CA LEU A 3 3.44 -3.56 -8.48
C LEU A 3 4.66 -3.99 -7.64
N SER A 4 5.08 -5.25 -7.67
CA SER A 4 6.12 -5.76 -6.76
C SER A 4 7.54 -5.21 -7.02
N HIS A 5 7.80 -4.67 -8.22
CA HIS A 5 9.12 -4.14 -8.59
C HIS A 5 9.24 -2.61 -8.37
N GLN A 6 8.15 -1.92 -8.07
CA GLN A 6 8.08 -0.44 -8.04
C GLN A 6 7.86 0.13 -6.63
N LEU A 7 7.60 -0.73 -5.65
CA LEU A 7 7.57 -0.37 -4.25
C LEU A 7 9.00 -0.20 -3.73
N THR A 8 9.26 0.92 -3.05
CA THR A 8 10.48 1.09 -2.26
C THR A 8 10.56 0.02 -1.16
N PRO A 9 11.76 -0.32 -0.66
CA PRO A 9 11.89 -1.29 0.43
C PRO A 9 11.06 -0.89 1.67
N ASP A 10 10.96 0.40 1.98
CA ASP A 10 10.09 0.93 3.06
C ASP A 10 8.61 0.65 2.79
N GLU A 11 8.12 0.92 1.58
CA GLU A 11 6.71 0.67 1.22
C GLU A 11 6.38 -0.83 1.20
N LYS A 12 7.32 -1.69 0.75
CA LYS A 12 7.15 -3.16 0.83
C LYS A 12 7.02 -3.61 2.28
N GLU A 13 7.85 -3.07 3.17
CA GLU A 13 7.78 -3.38 4.59
C GLU A 13 6.46 -2.90 5.20
N LYS A 14 6.02 -1.68 4.89
CA LYS A 14 4.74 -1.13 5.32
C LYS A 14 3.55 -1.96 4.86
N VAL A 15 3.51 -2.35 3.59
CA VAL A 15 2.47 -3.25 3.04
C VAL A 15 2.47 -4.58 3.78
N ARG A 16 3.65 -5.14 4.08
CA ARG A 16 3.78 -6.42 4.79
C ARG A 16 3.30 -6.31 6.23
N GLN A 17 3.63 -5.22 6.92
CA GLN A 17 3.18 -4.91 8.28
C GLN A 17 1.65 -4.74 8.31
N LEU A 18 1.07 -3.95 7.40
CA LEU A 18 -0.38 -3.74 7.30
C LEU A 18 -1.12 -5.05 7.02
N LYS A 19 -0.64 -5.87 6.08
CA LYS A 19 -1.20 -7.21 5.83
C LYS A 19 -1.13 -8.13 7.05
N LYS A 20 -0.02 -8.07 7.80
CA LYS A 20 0.13 -8.85 9.04
C LYS A 20 -0.85 -8.39 10.12
N LYS A 21 -1.04 -7.08 10.26
CA LYS A 21 -2.03 -6.49 11.18
C LYS A 21 -3.47 -6.85 10.79
N ILE A 22 -3.84 -6.73 9.51
CA ILE A 22 -5.15 -7.17 8.99
C ILE A 22 -5.42 -8.64 9.30
N ASN A 23 -4.41 -9.51 9.17
CA ASN A 23 -4.56 -10.94 9.42
C ASN A 23 -4.56 -11.28 10.92
N SER A 24 -3.97 -10.42 11.75
CA SER A 24 -3.90 -10.60 13.21
C SER A 24 -5.04 -9.89 13.96
N SER A 25 -5.74 -8.93 13.33
CA SER A 25 -6.83 -8.20 13.94
C SER A 25 -8.07 -9.06 14.08
N ILE A 26 -8.64 -9.03 15.28
CA ILE A 26 -9.86 -9.75 15.64
C ILE A 26 -11.08 -8.83 15.47
N SER A 27 -10.90 -7.52 15.67
CA SER A 27 -11.93 -6.51 15.44
C SER A 27 -12.11 -6.21 13.95
N ALA A 28 -13.36 -6.29 13.48
CA ALA A 28 -13.72 -5.92 12.11
C ALA A 28 -13.41 -4.44 11.81
N ASP A 29 -13.53 -3.57 12.81
CA ASP A 29 -13.25 -2.13 12.68
C ASP A 29 -11.76 -1.85 12.46
N GLU A 30 -10.88 -2.41 13.30
CA GLU A 30 -9.43 -2.33 13.09
C GLU A 30 -8.99 -2.93 11.76
N ARG A 31 -9.60 -4.04 11.35
CA ARG A 31 -9.31 -4.67 10.07
C ARG A 31 -9.63 -3.73 8.91
N LYS A 32 -10.78 -3.05 9.00
CA LYS A 32 -11.23 -2.04 8.03
C LYS A 32 -10.28 -0.85 7.99
N ASP A 33 -9.84 -0.37 9.15
CA ASP A 33 -8.87 0.73 9.25
C ASP A 33 -7.53 0.37 8.59
N TYR A 34 -6.99 -0.82 8.89
CA TYR A 34 -5.76 -1.28 8.25
C TYR A 34 -5.91 -1.53 6.74
N GLU A 35 -7.08 -1.99 6.29
CA GLU A 35 -7.40 -2.09 4.86
C GLU A 35 -7.46 -0.72 4.19
N THR A 36 -8.09 0.28 4.82
CA THR A 36 -8.12 1.66 4.33
C THR A 36 -6.71 2.25 4.24
N GLN A 37 -5.87 2.03 5.25
CA GLN A 37 -4.46 2.45 5.21
C GLN A 37 -3.69 1.77 4.08
N LEU A 38 -3.93 0.49 3.82
CA LEU A 38 -3.29 -0.26 2.73
C LEU A 38 -3.71 0.26 1.35
N ILE A 39 -5.01 0.56 1.18
CA ILE A 39 -5.56 1.13 -0.06
C ILE A 39 -4.97 2.50 -0.32
N SER A 40 -4.95 3.39 0.67
CA SER A 40 -4.39 4.73 0.52
C SER A 40 -2.90 4.71 0.14
N LEU A 41 -2.15 3.76 0.71
CA LEU A 41 -0.75 3.57 0.37
C LEU A 41 -0.58 3.09 -1.09
N MET A 42 -1.40 2.14 -1.53
CA MET A 42 -1.43 1.69 -2.93
C MET A 42 -1.83 2.80 -3.89
N GLU A 43 -2.80 3.65 -3.54
CA GLU A 43 -3.21 4.81 -4.35
C GLU A 43 -2.07 5.82 -4.50
N ARG A 44 -1.36 6.14 -3.42
CA ARG A 44 -0.18 7.03 -3.49
C ARG A 44 0.89 6.50 -4.43
N ILE A 45 1.20 5.20 -4.34
CA ILE A 45 2.16 4.55 -5.23
C ILE A 45 1.67 4.62 -6.67
N PHE A 46 0.39 4.33 -6.90
CA PHE A 46 -0.21 4.38 -8.22
C PHE A 46 -0.19 5.80 -8.82
N ILE A 47 -0.47 6.82 -8.03
CA ILE A 47 -0.41 8.23 -8.44
C ILE A 47 1.04 8.62 -8.76
N ARG A 48 2.00 8.31 -7.88
CA ARG A 48 3.43 8.55 -8.13
C ARG A 48 3.88 7.89 -9.43
N TYR A 49 3.47 6.65 -9.65
CA TYR A 49 3.75 5.93 -10.88
C TYR A 49 3.11 6.59 -12.10
N LYS A 50 1.83 6.95 -12.02
CA LYS A 50 1.10 7.60 -13.11
C LYS A 50 1.72 8.94 -13.49
N LEU A 51 2.19 9.70 -12.52
CA LEU A 51 2.94 10.95 -12.72
C LEU A 51 4.30 10.69 -13.37
N GLN A 52 5.06 9.70 -12.87
CA GLN A 52 6.35 9.31 -13.45
C GLN A 52 6.20 8.82 -14.90
N ARG A 53 5.13 8.07 -15.21
CA ARG A 53 4.86 7.56 -16.57
C ARG A 53 4.40 8.65 -17.54
N ARG A 54 3.86 9.76 -17.02
CA ARG A 54 3.46 10.94 -17.81
C ARG A 54 4.59 11.94 -18.02
N ASN A 55 5.78 11.68 -17.47
CA ASN A 55 6.95 12.55 -17.60
C ASN A 55 6.67 13.99 -17.09
N GLU A 56 5.84 14.09 -16.04
CA GLU A 56 5.49 15.36 -15.35
C GLU A 56 6.28 15.54 -14.03
N LEU A 57 7.52 15.03 -13.98
CA LEU A 57 8.45 15.19 -12.86
C LEU A 57 9.79 15.74 -13.34
#